data_AF-A0A7T7REC5-F1
#
_entry.id   AF-A0A7T7REC5-F1
#
_cell.length_a   1.000
_cell.length_b   1.000
_cell.length_c   1.000
_cell.angle_alpha   90.00
_cell.angle_beta   90.00
_cell.angle_gamma   90.00
#
_symmetry.space_group_name_H-M   'P 1'
#
loop_
_entity.id
_entity.type
_entity.pdbx_description
1 polymer ?
#
loop_
_entity_poly.entity_id
_entity_poly.type
_entity_poly.pdbx_seq_one_letter_code
_entity_poly.pdbx_strand_id
1 'polypeptide(L)' 'MPRLLAALLTVAAAAALAVGAALGIVALLDATPDQPNTPLITYETAGQER' A
#
# COMPACT_ATOMS: atom_id res chain seq x y z
N MET A 1 -27.35 27.92 -6.61
CA MET A 1 -26.16 27.63 -7.44
C MET A 1 -24.84 27.48 -6.66
N PRO A 2 -24.44 28.34 -5.69
CA PRO A 2 -23.10 28.23 -5.05
C PRO A 2 -22.90 26.97 -4.19
N ARG A 3 -23.97 26.43 -3.62
CA ARG A 3 -23.94 25.19 -2.84
C ARG A 3 -23.55 23.95 -3.67
N LEU A 4 -23.97 23.89 -4.94
CA LEU A 4 -23.63 22.78 -5.83
C LEU A 4 -22.16 22.81 -6.24
N LEU A 5 -21.62 24.01 -6.50
CA LEU A 5 -20.19 24.19 -6.78
C LEU A 5 -19.34 23.79 -5.57
N ALA A 6 -19.72 24.22 -4.36
CA ALA A 6 -19.03 23.80 -3.15
C ALA A 6 -19.04 22.27 -2.99
N ALA A 7 -20.19 21.62 -3.19
CA ALA A 7 -20.29 20.16 -3.12
C ALA A 7 -19.39 19.46 -4.15
N LEU A 8 -19.37 19.93 -5.40
CA LEU A 8 -18.48 19.39 -6.44
C LEU A 8 -17.01 19.55 -6.08
N LEU A 9 -16.61 20.71 -5.55
CA LEU A 9 -15.23 20.95 -5.11
C LEU A 9 -14.84 20.04 -3.94
N THR A 10 -15.74 19.83 -2.98
CA THR A 10 -15.49 18.92 -1.86
C THR A 10 -15.32 17.48 -2.36
N VAL A 11 -16.17 17.02 -3.27
CA VAL A 11 -16.06 15.68 -3.88
C VAL A 11 -14.74 15.53 -4.64
N ALA A 12 -14.37 16.52 -5.46
CA ALA A 12 -13.12 16.51 -6.21
C ALA A 12 -11.90 16.47 -5.27
N ALA A 13 -11.90 17.27 -4.20
CA ALA A 13 -10.83 17.27 -3.21
C ALA A 13 -10.71 15.93 -2.47
N ALA A 14 -11.85 15.34 -2.06
CA ALA A 14 -11.86 14.04 -1.41
C ALA A 14 -11.36 12.92 -2.34
N ALA A 15 -11.77 12.95 -3.62
CA ALA A 15 -11.29 12.00 -4.62
C ALA A 15 -9.78 12.13 -4.84
N ALA A 16 -9.26 13.35 -4.99
CA ALA A 16 -7.84 13.60 -5.14
C ALA A 16 -7.04 13.10 -3.93
N LEU A 17 -7.53 13.35 -2.71
CA LEU A 17 -6.91 12.85 -1.48
C LEU A 17 -6.88 11.32 -1.43
N ALA A 18 -8.00 10.67 -1.78
CA ALA A 18 -8.09 9.21 -1.77
C ALA A 18 -7.14 8.57 -2.79
N VAL A 19 -7.06 9.12 -4.01
CA VAL A 19 -6.12 8.66 -5.04
C VAL A 19 -4.67 8.86 -4.59
N GLY A 20 -4.35 10.04 -4.05
CA GLY A 20 -3.02 10.32 -3.51
C GLY A 20 -2.61 9.36 -2.38
N ALA A 21 -3.53 9.07 -1.46
CA ALA A 21 -3.28 8.11 -0.38
C ALA A 21 -3.05 6.69 -0.92
N ALA A 22 -3.85 6.24 -1.88
CA ALA A 22 -3.70 4.91 -2.48
C ALA A 22 -2.33 4.77 -3.18
N LEU A 23 -1.95 5.74 -4.01
CA LEU A 23 -0.65 5.75 -4.68
C LEU A 23 0.50 5.84 -3.67
N GLY A 24 0.35 6.66 -2.63
CA GLY A 24 1.35 6.79 -1.56
C GLY A 24 1.56 5.48 -0.79
N ILE A 25 0.49 4.75 -0.48
CA ILE A 25 0.58 3.43 0.16
C ILE A 25 1.33 2.46 -0.74
N VAL A 26 0.98 2.38 -2.03
CA VAL A 26 1.69 1.49 -2.97
C VAL A 26 3.16 1.86 -3.07
N ALA A 27 3.49 3.15 -3.16
CA ALA A 27 4.88 3.61 -3.19
C ALA A 27 5.66 3.26 -1.92
N LEU A 28 5.02 3.34 -0.74
CA LEU A 28 5.64 2.91 0.52
C LEU A 28 5.86 1.39 0.57
N LEU A 29 4.92 0.60 0.04
CA LEU A 29 5.07 -0.85 -0.04
C LEU A 29 6.18 -1.25 -1.01
N ASP A 30 6.26 -0.59 -2.16
CA ASP A 30 7.29 -0.81 -3.17
C ASP A 30 8.70 -0.43 -2.67
N ALA A 31 8.79 0.52 -1.73
CA ALA A 31 10.04 0.85 -1.05
C ALA A 31 10.50 -0.21 -0.03
N THR A 32 9.74 -1.30 0.17
CA THR A 32 10.16 -2.41 1.04
C THR A 32 11.40 -3.06 0.43
N PRO A 33 12.53 -3.13 1.16
CA PRO A 33 13.75 -3.76 0.64
C PRO A 33 13.52 -5.21 0.25
N ASP A 34 14.24 -5.67 -0.77
CA ASP A 34 14.24 -7.08 -1.17
C ASP A 34 14.51 -7.97 0.04
N GLN A 35 13.56 -8.87 0.32
CA GLN A 35 13.73 -9.85 1.37
C GLN A 35 14.56 -11.02 0.81
N PRO A 36 15.64 -11.43 1.49
CA PRO A 36 16.41 -12.58 1.06
C PRO A 36 15.50 -13.82 1.08
N ASN A 37 15.49 -14.58 -0.01
CA ASN A 37 14.66 -15.79 -0.14
C ASN A 37 15.23 -16.99 0.65
N THR A 38 16.06 -16.70 1.65
CA THR A 38 16.64 -17.66 2.59
C THR A 38 15.98 -17.46 3.95
N PRO A 39 15.48 -18.53 4.57
CA PRO A 39 14.84 -18.43 5.87
C PRO A 39 15.80 -17.86 6.92
N LEU A 40 15.33 -16.86 7.68
CA LEU A 40 16.10 -16.27 8.78
C LEU A 40 16.34 -17.26 9.93
N ILE A 41 15.49 -18.28 10.04
CA ILE A 41 15.56 -19.35 11.03
C ILE A 41 15.57 -20.67 10.27
N THR A 42 16.65 -21.42 10.39
CA THR A 42 16.72 -22.79 9.88
C THR A 42 16.40 -23.74 11.02
N TYR A 43 15.35 -24.54 10.87
CA TYR A 43 15.08 -25.66 11.77
C TYR A 43 15.79 -26.89 11.24
N GLU A 44 16.49 -27.62 12.11
CA GLU A 44 17.23 -28.84 11.77
C GLU A 44 16.34 -29.91 11.11
N THR A 45 15.02 -29.84 11.32
CA THR A 45 14.03 -30.78 10.80
C THR A 45 13.60 -30.53 9.35
N ALA A 46 13.91 -29.38 8.75
CA ALA A 46 13.43 -29.01 7.41
C ALA A 46 13.92 -29.95 6.28
N GLY A 47 14.94 -30.77 6.54
CA GLY A 47 15.43 -31.80 5.61
C GLY A 47 14.79 -33.19 5.78
N GLN A 48 13.88 -33.39 6.74
CA GLN A 48 13.30 -34.71 7.03
C GLN A 48 11.89 -34.93 6.46
N GLU A 49 11.29 -33.92 5.81
CA GLU A 49 10.04 -34.09 5.06
C GLU A 49 10.35 -34.63 3.66
N ARG A 50 10.54 -35.95 3.56
CA ARG A 50 10.42 -36.71 2.31
C ARG A 50 9.41 -37.83 2.49
#